data_AF-K2EYI3-F1
#
_entry.id   AF-K2EYI3-F1
#
_cell.length_a   1.000
_cell.length_b   1.000
_cell.length_c   1.000
_cell.angle_alpha   90.00
_cell.angle_beta   90.00
_cell.angle_gamma   90.00
#
_symmetry.space_group_name_H-M   'P 1'
#
loop_
_entity.id
_entity.type
_entity.pdbx_description
1 polymer ?
#
loop_
_entity_poly.entity_id
_entity_poly.type
_entity_poly.pdbx_seq_one_letter_code
_entity_poly.pdbx_strand_id
1 'polypeptide(L)'
;AAKVAEFSYDFDKDGNRLNIFITPEKGKYSEKNISTFAGSYNYQLIVTLNSPDLDSLGEIYEQHASLFYKTPIINIDHTPDNENFGEVNLVDIKASSTAEVLYQTIKQINPNFIDENVATCLLAGIIAGTQSFQNAKTTPKSFQAAAALIDKGADQQMIIKKIYKTKSLATLKLWGRVLARLKHQYDSRFVWSLVGSEDFAKAGASEIDLIGILDEITLSVPEAKIIAVVFEHAPKVIHGFLRIIPPLPANGLEKDLAILEKTEHEWKVQFSEKTLTEVETKLNEMVKSLVAVK
;
A
#
# COMPACT_ATOMS: atom_id res chain seq x y z
N ALA A 1 -53.51 14.78 -1.20
CA ALA A 1 -52.81 13.64 -0.58
C ALA A 1 -53.14 13.63 0.91
N ALA A 2 -53.35 12.47 1.54
CA ALA A 2 -53.39 12.41 3.00
C ALA A 2 -52.06 12.96 3.53
N LYS A 3 -52.11 13.83 4.54
CA LYS A 3 -50.92 14.37 5.21
C LYS A 3 -50.57 13.46 6.39
N VAL A 4 -49.30 13.39 6.74
CA VAL A 4 -48.82 12.65 7.91
C VAL A 4 -49.11 13.48 9.16
N ALA A 5 -49.85 12.91 10.11
CA ALA A 5 -50.09 13.49 11.43
C ALA A 5 -48.99 13.13 12.43
N GLU A 6 -48.55 11.88 12.39
CA GLU A 6 -47.52 11.35 13.30
C GLU A 6 -46.57 10.43 12.54
N PHE A 7 -45.29 10.52 12.90
CA PHE A 7 -44.22 9.66 12.42
C PHE A 7 -43.42 9.17 13.62
N SER A 8 -43.31 7.86 13.77
CA SER A 8 -42.46 7.24 14.80
C SER A 8 -41.83 5.96 14.25
N TYR A 9 -40.80 5.47 14.92
CA TYR A 9 -40.16 4.21 14.57
C TYR A 9 -39.71 3.48 15.82
N ASP A 10 -39.60 2.16 15.72
CA ASP A 10 -38.93 1.33 16.70
C ASP A 10 -38.11 0.24 15.99
N PHE A 11 -37.37 -0.52 16.79
CA PHE A 11 -36.76 -1.76 16.33
C PHE A 11 -37.53 -2.93 16.94
N ASP A 12 -37.58 -4.04 16.22
CA ASP A 12 -38.00 -5.30 16.81
C ASP A 12 -37.10 -5.71 17.99
N LYS A 13 -37.55 -6.69 18.78
CA LYS A 13 -36.88 -7.09 20.02
C LYS A 13 -35.41 -7.51 19.83
N ASP A 14 -35.08 -7.97 18.63
CA ASP A 14 -33.74 -8.46 18.27
C ASP A 14 -32.89 -7.38 17.57
N GLY A 15 -33.43 -6.18 17.32
CA GLY A 15 -32.72 -5.04 16.72
C GLY A 15 -32.50 -5.15 15.21
N ASN A 16 -33.08 -6.15 14.55
CA ASN A 16 -32.80 -6.50 13.16
C ASN A 16 -33.81 -5.91 12.17
N ARG A 17 -34.97 -5.46 12.65
CA ARG A 17 -35.99 -4.84 11.81
C ARG A 17 -36.38 -3.47 12.35
N LEU A 18 -36.15 -2.45 11.53
CA LEU A 18 -36.71 -1.11 11.72
C LEU A 18 -38.19 -1.12 11.34
N ASN A 19 -39.09 -0.85 12.29
CA ASN A 19 -40.51 -0.64 12.00
C ASN A 19 -40.79 0.85 11.96
N ILE A 20 -41.46 1.30 10.90
CA ILE A 20 -41.83 2.71 10.71
C ILE A 20 -43.34 2.83 10.81
N PHE A 21 -43.82 3.69 11.71
CA PHE A 21 -45.22 3.97 11.93
C PHE A 21 -45.57 5.35 11.35
N ILE A 22 -46.53 5.38 10.44
CA ILE A 22 -46.99 6.60 9.78
C ILE A 22 -48.51 6.71 9.97
N THR A 23 -48.94 7.68 10.78
CA THR A 23 -50.36 7.93 11.03
C THR A 23 -50.84 9.09 10.16
N PRO A 24 -51.86 8.92 9.29
CA PRO A 24 -52.41 10.01 8.49
C PRO A 24 -53.33 10.93 9.30
N GLU A 25 -53.40 12.22 8.94
CA GLU A 25 -54.38 13.16 9.50
C GLU A 25 -55.84 12.76 9.17
N LYS A 26 -56.05 12.24 7.95
CA LYS A 26 -57.35 11.75 7.44
C LYS A 26 -57.13 10.62 6.44
N GLY A 27 -58.01 9.62 6.46
CA GLY A 27 -57.95 8.47 5.55
C GLY A 27 -56.99 7.37 6.03
N LYS A 28 -56.47 6.56 5.11
CA LYS A 28 -55.50 5.49 5.38
C LYS A 28 -54.42 5.49 4.30
N TYR A 29 -53.16 5.25 4.67
CA TYR A 29 -52.14 4.83 3.71
C TYR A 29 -52.26 3.32 3.48
N SER A 30 -52.03 2.89 2.25
CA SER A 30 -51.78 1.49 1.91
C SER A 30 -50.36 1.33 1.38
N GLU A 31 -49.85 0.10 1.28
CA GLU A 31 -48.52 -0.17 0.71
C GLU A 31 -48.35 0.46 -0.68
N LYS A 32 -49.42 0.51 -1.48
CA LYS A 32 -49.41 1.15 -2.82
C LYS A 32 -49.20 2.66 -2.79
N ASN A 33 -49.34 3.29 -1.61
CA ASN A 33 -49.20 4.73 -1.41
C ASN A 33 -47.86 5.10 -0.74
N ILE A 34 -47.02 4.11 -0.45
CA ILE A 34 -45.74 4.30 0.25
C ILE A 34 -44.63 3.75 -0.64
N SER A 35 -43.66 4.59 -0.97
CA SER A 35 -42.38 4.17 -1.53
C SER A 35 -41.27 4.38 -0.51
N THR A 36 -40.37 3.42 -0.40
CA THR A 36 -39.19 3.48 0.47
C THR A 36 -37.92 3.44 -0.37
N PHE A 37 -36.93 4.22 0.04
CA PHE A 37 -35.60 4.22 -0.56
C PHE A 37 -34.60 4.13 0.58
N ALA A 38 -33.65 3.19 0.49
CA ALA A 38 -32.52 3.16 1.40
C ALA A 38 -31.56 4.29 1.02
N GLY A 39 -31.46 5.32 1.87
CA GLY A 39 -30.40 6.32 1.76
C GLY A 39 -29.08 5.73 2.27
N SER A 40 -27.96 6.17 1.68
CA SER A 40 -26.64 5.93 2.29
C SER A 40 -26.42 6.88 3.47
N TYR A 41 -25.46 6.54 4.33
CA TYR A 41 -25.04 7.44 5.40
C TYR A 41 -24.59 8.78 4.79
N ASN A 42 -25.13 9.89 5.29
CA ASN A 42 -24.82 11.23 4.77
C ASN A 42 -23.53 11.75 5.42
N TYR A 43 -22.39 11.34 4.86
CA TYR A 43 -21.09 11.84 5.31
C TYR A 43 -20.98 13.35 5.06
N GLN A 44 -20.63 14.09 6.11
CA GLN A 44 -20.47 15.53 6.06
C GLN A 44 -19.04 15.96 5.66
N LEU A 45 -18.08 15.04 5.77
CA LEU A 45 -16.67 15.26 5.49
C LEU A 45 -16.01 13.94 5.12
N ILE A 46 -15.12 13.98 4.15
CA ILE A 46 -14.19 12.90 3.81
C ILE A 46 -12.79 13.37 4.17
N VAL A 47 -11.99 12.50 4.79
CA VAL A 47 -10.57 12.76 5.03
C VAL A 47 -9.77 11.68 4.31
N THR A 48 -9.03 12.05 3.27
CA THR A 48 -8.14 11.16 2.54
C THR A 48 -6.73 11.29 3.09
N LEU A 49 -6.07 10.15 3.30
CA LEU A 49 -4.71 10.08 3.83
C LEU A 49 -3.84 9.34 2.83
N ASN A 50 -2.69 9.91 2.46
CA ASN A 50 -1.66 9.24 1.67
C ASN A 50 -2.17 8.72 0.31
N SER A 51 -2.96 9.54 -0.39
CA SER A 51 -3.47 9.26 -1.74
C SER A 51 -3.09 10.41 -2.66
N PRO A 52 -2.36 10.17 -3.77
CA PRO A 52 -1.97 11.24 -4.68
C PRO A 52 -3.17 11.77 -5.47
N ASP A 53 -4.14 10.92 -5.79
CA ASP A 53 -5.33 11.24 -6.58
C ASP A 53 -6.55 10.46 -6.05
N LEU A 54 -7.73 10.71 -6.64
CA LEU A 54 -8.97 10.00 -6.30
C LEU A 54 -8.97 8.55 -6.81
N ASP A 55 -8.34 8.29 -7.96
CA ASP A 55 -8.30 6.97 -8.57
C ASP A 55 -7.50 5.98 -7.70
N SER A 56 -6.47 6.47 -7.00
CA SER A 56 -5.64 5.73 -6.05
C SER A 56 -6.41 5.23 -4.81
N LEU A 57 -7.62 5.74 -4.56
CA LEU A 57 -8.51 5.22 -3.52
C LEU A 57 -9.19 3.89 -3.92
N GLY A 58 -9.04 3.48 -5.19
CA GLY A 58 -9.51 2.20 -5.72
C GLY A 58 -11.02 2.01 -5.62
N GLU A 59 -11.45 0.79 -5.26
CA GLU A 59 -12.86 0.39 -5.26
C GLU A 59 -13.77 1.33 -4.44
N ILE A 60 -13.25 1.95 -3.37
CA ILE A 60 -14.03 2.88 -2.54
C ILE A 60 -14.45 4.09 -3.36
N TYR A 61 -13.56 4.65 -4.19
CA TYR A 61 -13.90 5.77 -5.06
C TYR A 61 -14.72 5.29 -6.26
N GLU A 62 -14.32 4.21 -6.92
CA GLU A 62 -15.02 3.69 -8.12
C GLU A 62 -16.50 3.38 -7.84
N GLN A 63 -16.81 2.75 -6.71
CA GLN A 63 -18.18 2.38 -6.35
C GLN A 63 -18.99 3.54 -5.74
N HIS A 64 -18.32 4.62 -5.32
CA HIS A 64 -18.95 5.72 -4.60
C HIS A 64 -18.58 7.11 -5.13
N ALA A 65 -18.20 7.25 -6.41
CA ALA A 65 -17.76 8.53 -6.98
C ALA A 65 -18.72 9.71 -6.69
N SER A 66 -20.03 9.46 -6.70
CA SER A 66 -21.04 10.48 -6.37
C SER A 66 -20.99 11.00 -4.93
N LEU A 67 -20.46 10.20 -3.99
CA LEU A 67 -20.20 10.62 -2.61
C LEU A 67 -19.06 11.63 -2.57
N PHE A 68 -17.94 11.32 -3.22
CA PHE A 68 -16.76 12.19 -3.29
C PHE A 68 -17.03 13.50 -4.03
N TYR A 69 -17.96 13.51 -4.99
CA TYR A 69 -18.39 14.75 -5.64
C TYR A 69 -19.29 15.65 -4.76
N LYS A 70 -20.01 15.07 -3.79
CA LYS A 70 -21.03 15.79 -2.99
C LYS A 70 -20.58 16.14 -1.58
N THR A 71 -19.55 15.47 -1.07
CA THR A 71 -19.08 15.62 0.30
C THR A 71 -17.71 16.31 0.28
N PRO A 72 -17.52 17.40 1.07
CA PRO A 72 -16.22 18.06 1.18
C PRO A 72 -15.10 17.10 1.60
N ILE A 73 -13.92 17.31 1.05
CA ILE A 73 -12.73 16.48 1.20
C ILE A 73 -11.59 17.30 1.84
N ILE A 74 -10.97 16.73 2.88
CA ILE A 74 -9.65 17.12 3.36
C ILE A 74 -8.65 16.07 2.89
N ASN A 75 -7.68 16.49 2.10
CA ASN A 75 -6.63 15.62 1.58
C ASN A 75 -5.32 15.88 2.35
N ILE A 76 -4.77 14.83 2.97
CA ILE A 76 -3.54 14.90 3.76
C ILE A 76 -2.52 13.93 3.18
N ASP A 77 -1.40 14.45 2.70
CA ASP A 77 -0.39 13.65 2.02
C ASP A 77 1.01 14.28 2.17
N HIS A 78 2.02 13.58 1.65
CA HIS A 78 3.39 14.06 1.60
C HIS A 78 4.09 13.76 0.26
N THR A 79 3.37 13.21 -0.73
CA THR A 79 3.96 12.87 -2.03
C THR A 79 3.97 14.07 -2.99
N PRO A 80 4.98 14.17 -3.88
CA PRO A 80 5.03 15.24 -4.88
C PRO A 80 4.00 15.06 -6.01
N ASP A 81 3.49 13.84 -6.22
CA ASP A 81 2.54 13.50 -7.27
C ASP A 81 1.08 13.81 -6.89
N ASN A 82 0.87 14.39 -5.71
CA ASN A 82 -0.47 14.71 -5.23
C ASN A 82 -1.17 15.77 -6.09
N GLU A 83 -2.37 15.46 -6.56
CA GLU A 83 -3.20 16.32 -7.42
C GLU A 83 -3.95 17.42 -6.67
N ASN A 84 -3.87 17.45 -5.33
CA ASN A 84 -4.55 18.42 -4.47
C ASN A 84 -6.08 18.43 -4.70
N PHE A 85 -6.69 17.25 -4.79
CA PHE A 85 -8.11 17.08 -5.15
C PHE A 85 -9.12 17.42 -4.04
N GLY A 86 -8.67 17.75 -2.82
CA GLY A 86 -9.56 18.15 -1.74
C GLY A 86 -9.88 19.65 -1.74
N GLU A 87 -10.96 20.05 -1.06
CA GLU A 87 -11.24 21.45 -0.77
C GLU A 87 -10.20 22.05 0.20
N VAL A 88 -9.62 21.21 1.06
CA VAL A 88 -8.46 21.55 1.88
C VAL A 88 -7.37 20.51 1.64
N ASN A 89 -6.18 20.97 1.24
CA ASN A 89 -5.03 20.11 0.98
C ASN A 89 -3.91 20.42 1.97
N LEU A 90 -3.57 19.45 2.82
CA LEU A 90 -2.45 19.48 3.76
C LEU A 90 -1.34 18.58 3.21
N VAL A 91 -0.58 19.10 2.24
CA VAL A 91 0.50 18.39 1.58
C VAL A 91 1.86 18.99 1.97
N ASP A 92 2.71 18.22 2.65
CA ASP A 92 4.10 18.61 2.96
C ASP A 92 5.08 17.62 2.34
N ILE A 93 5.57 17.94 1.14
CA ILE A 93 6.53 17.11 0.39
C ILE A 93 7.89 16.93 1.07
N LYS A 94 8.18 17.70 2.13
CA LYS A 94 9.42 17.58 2.92
C LYS A 94 9.25 16.70 4.15
N ALA A 95 8.02 16.31 4.49
CA ALA A 95 7.75 15.40 5.60
C ALA A 95 8.20 13.97 5.24
N SER A 96 8.66 13.22 6.24
CA SER A 96 9.14 11.85 6.00
C SER A 96 8.02 10.88 5.65
N SER A 97 6.79 11.21 6.04
CA SER A 97 5.58 10.41 5.89
C SER A 97 4.33 11.26 6.13
N THR A 98 3.18 10.80 5.63
CA THR A 98 1.86 11.38 5.97
C THR A 98 1.59 11.37 7.48
N ALA A 99 2.15 10.40 8.22
CA ALA A 99 2.06 10.37 9.69
C ALA A 99 2.81 11.53 10.36
N GLU A 100 3.93 12.00 9.80
CA GLU A 100 4.60 13.21 10.28
C GLU A 100 3.72 14.45 10.05
N VAL A 101 3.06 14.56 8.89
CA VAL A 101 2.11 15.65 8.58
C VAL A 101 0.95 15.66 9.58
N LEU A 102 0.35 14.48 9.83
CA LEU A 102 -0.71 14.31 10.80
C LEU A 102 -0.27 14.68 12.22
N TYR A 103 0.91 14.23 12.65
CA TYR A 103 1.45 14.58 13.96
C TYR A 103 1.56 16.10 14.13
N GLN A 104 2.16 16.80 13.16
CA GLN A 104 2.29 18.26 13.23
C GLN A 104 0.92 18.95 13.26
N THR A 105 -0.03 18.46 12.46
CA THR A 105 -1.38 19.03 12.36
C THR A 105 -2.15 18.84 13.68
N ILE A 106 -2.20 17.62 14.22
CA ILE A 106 -2.91 17.33 15.47
C ILE A 106 -2.26 18.10 16.63
N LYS A 107 -0.92 18.17 16.68
CA LYS A 107 -0.20 18.93 17.70
C LYS A 107 -0.55 20.42 17.67
N GLN A 108 -0.73 21.02 16.50
CA GLN A 108 -1.13 22.42 16.35
C GLN A 108 -2.58 22.65 16.78
N ILE A 109 -3.48 21.71 16.49
CA ILE A 109 -4.89 21.79 16.91
C ILE A 109 -5.01 21.63 18.42
N ASN A 110 -4.55 20.48 18.94
CA ASN A 110 -4.52 20.19 20.37
C ASN A 110 -3.60 18.97 20.64
N PRO A 111 -2.46 19.15 21.31
CA PRO A 111 -1.53 18.06 21.60
C PRO A 111 -2.11 17.01 22.58
N ASN A 112 -3.26 17.26 23.21
CA ASN A 112 -3.94 16.30 24.06
C ASN A 112 -4.78 15.26 23.28
N PHE A 113 -4.98 15.45 21.98
CA PHE A 113 -5.58 14.44 21.11
C PHE A 113 -4.61 13.30 20.75
N ILE A 114 -3.35 13.42 21.14
CA ILE A 114 -2.33 12.38 20.97
C ILE A 114 -2.22 11.63 22.29
N ASP A 115 -3.05 10.59 22.43
CA ASP A 115 -2.90 9.57 23.48
C ASP A 115 -1.87 8.50 23.05
N GLU A 116 -1.68 7.48 23.90
CA GLU A 116 -0.73 6.39 23.66
C GLU A 116 -1.01 5.63 22.34
N ASN A 117 -2.29 5.40 22.02
CA ASN A 117 -2.69 4.66 20.83
C ASN A 117 -2.44 5.49 19.56
N VAL A 118 -2.87 6.76 19.57
CA VAL A 118 -2.60 7.71 18.48
C VAL A 118 -1.09 7.88 18.31
N ALA A 119 -0.34 8.00 19.41
CA ALA A 119 1.10 8.14 19.37
C ALA A 119 1.78 6.93 18.72
N THR A 120 1.33 5.72 19.08
CA THR A 120 1.82 4.46 18.51
C THR A 120 1.55 4.39 17.00
N CYS A 121 0.33 4.73 16.56
CA CYS A 121 -0.02 4.74 15.13
C CYS A 121 0.81 5.76 14.34
N LEU A 122 0.97 6.97 14.84
CA LEU A 122 1.78 8.01 14.19
C LEU A 122 3.26 7.61 14.13
N LEU A 123 3.81 7.06 15.22
CA LEU A 123 5.19 6.59 15.26
C LEU A 123 5.40 5.42 14.29
N ALA A 124 4.44 4.51 14.17
CA ALA A 124 4.50 3.41 13.21
C ALA A 124 4.59 3.91 11.77
N GLY A 125 3.78 4.91 11.40
CA GLY A 125 3.84 5.53 10.07
C GLY A 125 5.18 6.24 9.79
N ILE A 126 5.75 6.95 10.78
CA ILE A 126 7.07 7.57 10.65
C ILE A 126 8.17 6.51 10.49
N ILE A 127 8.14 5.45 11.30
CA ILE A 127 9.10 4.34 11.21
C ILE A 127 8.99 3.66 9.84
N ALA A 128 7.79 3.39 9.35
CA ALA A 128 7.59 2.79 8.03
C ALA A 128 8.12 3.70 6.91
N GLY A 129 7.73 4.99 6.89
CA GLY A 129 8.13 5.94 5.85
C GLY A 129 9.64 6.22 5.81
N THR A 130 10.31 6.15 6.96
CA THR A 130 11.76 6.35 7.07
C THR A 130 12.59 5.07 7.00
N GLN A 131 11.95 3.90 6.87
CA GLN A 131 12.59 2.59 7.03
C GLN A 131 13.37 2.50 8.35
N SER A 132 12.73 2.88 9.44
CA SER A 132 13.35 3.01 10.76
C SER A 132 14.54 3.97 10.75
N PHE A 133 14.37 5.15 10.13
CA PHE A 133 15.36 6.21 10.04
C PHE A 133 16.62 5.89 9.22
N GLN A 134 16.51 4.98 8.25
CA GLN A 134 17.64 4.49 7.44
C GLN A 134 17.67 5.07 6.03
N ASN A 135 16.57 5.68 5.57
CA ASN A 135 16.49 6.23 4.22
C ASN A 135 16.62 7.76 4.18
N ALA A 136 16.73 8.31 2.96
CA ALA A 136 16.92 9.75 2.71
C ALA A 136 15.73 10.64 3.10
N LYS A 137 14.55 10.07 3.39
CA LYS A 137 13.38 10.82 3.88
C LYS A 137 13.51 11.17 5.37
N THR A 138 14.51 10.62 6.06
CA THR A 138 14.79 10.90 7.46
C THR A 138 15.25 12.34 7.64
N THR A 139 14.55 13.09 8.49
CA THR A 139 14.86 14.51 8.79
C THR A 139 15.01 14.74 10.29
N PRO A 140 15.63 15.86 10.73
CA PRO A 140 15.62 16.26 12.14
C PRO A 140 14.20 16.37 12.72
N LYS A 141 13.22 16.79 11.91
CA LYS A 141 11.81 16.85 12.32
C LYS A 141 11.23 15.47 12.59
N SER A 142 11.54 14.48 11.76
CA SER A 142 11.09 13.09 11.96
C SER A 142 11.61 12.50 13.28
N PHE A 143 12.87 12.77 13.65
CA PHE A 143 13.43 12.37 14.95
C PHE A 143 12.75 13.09 16.12
N GLN A 144 12.51 14.40 16.00
CA GLN A 144 11.82 15.18 17.04
C GLN A 144 10.37 14.71 17.24
N ALA A 145 9.66 14.42 16.14
CA ALA A 145 8.32 13.85 16.19
C ALA A 145 8.35 12.48 16.88
N ALA A 146 9.27 11.60 16.48
CA ALA A 146 9.40 10.27 17.09
C ALA A 146 9.70 10.34 18.58
N ALA A 147 10.65 11.19 19.01
CA ALA A 147 10.95 11.40 20.41
C ALA A 147 9.70 11.86 21.19
N ALA A 148 8.98 12.84 20.68
CA ALA A 148 7.77 13.35 21.33
C ALA A 148 6.63 12.32 21.38
N LEU A 149 6.51 11.44 20.38
CA LEU A 149 5.53 10.36 20.35
C LEU A 149 5.88 9.26 21.36
N ILE A 150 7.16 8.94 21.51
CA ILE A 150 7.65 8.02 22.56
C ILE A 150 7.38 8.60 23.95
N ASP A 151 7.62 9.91 24.16
CA ASP A 151 7.27 10.60 25.41
C ASP A 151 5.77 10.56 25.72
N LYS A 152 4.93 10.41 24.69
CA LYS A 152 3.46 10.21 24.81
C LYS A 152 3.04 8.75 25.00
N GLY A 153 3.99 7.83 25.12
CA GLY A 153 3.75 6.42 25.42
C GLY A 153 3.78 5.49 24.20
N ALA A 154 4.16 5.96 23.01
CA ALA A 154 4.17 5.10 21.83
C ALA A 154 5.02 3.83 22.02
N ASP A 155 4.45 2.65 21.76
CA ASP A 155 5.15 1.38 21.92
C ASP A 155 6.06 1.06 20.72
N GLN A 156 7.24 1.69 20.74
CA GLN A 156 8.27 1.51 19.73
C GLN A 156 8.72 0.05 19.58
N GLN A 157 8.75 -0.74 20.67
CA GLN A 157 9.17 -2.13 20.61
C GLN A 157 8.13 -3.00 19.89
N MET A 158 6.85 -2.81 20.18
CA MET A 158 5.76 -3.48 19.47
C MET A 158 5.77 -3.12 17.99
N ILE A 159 5.95 -1.84 17.65
CA ILE A 159 6.02 -1.38 16.25
C ILE A 159 7.14 -2.11 15.52
N ILE A 160 8.38 -2.05 16.03
CA ILE A 160 9.53 -2.72 15.38
C ILE A 160 9.32 -4.22 15.28
N LYS A 161 8.76 -4.85 16.33
CA LYS A 161 8.47 -6.28 16.33
C LYS A 161 7.49 -6.65 15.22
N LYS A 162 6.43 -5.85 15.03
CA LYS A 162 5.36 -6.11 14.06
C LYS A 162 5.74 -5.75 12.62
N ILE A 163 6.56 -4.72 12.41
CA ILE A 163 7.00 -4.30 11.08
C ILE A 163 8.18 -5.15 10.59
N TYR A 164 9.22 -5.34 11.42
CA TYR A 164 10.49 -5.93 10.95
C TYR A 164 10.77 -7.33 11.48
N LYS A 165 10.27 -7.71 12.66
CA LYS A 165 10.61 -8.98 13.33
C LYS A 165 9.50 -10.03 13.25
N THR A 166 8.86 -10.15 12.09
CA THR A 166 7.74 -11.08 11.83
C THR A 166 8.05 -12.18 10.83
N LYS A 167 9.28 -12.25 10.29
CA LYS A 167 9.65 -13.24 9.27
C LYS A 167 9.58 -14.66 9.82
N SER A 168 8.94 -15.55 9.05
CA SER A 168 8.82 -16.97 9.43
C SER A 168 10.15 -17.71 9.19
N LEU A 169 10.33 -18.85 9.86
CA LEU A 169 11.48 -19.73 9.59
C LEU A 169 11.51 -20.18 8.13
N ALA A 170 10.33 -20.40 7.52
CA ALA A 170 10.22 -20.77 6.11
C ALA A 170 10.76 -19.66 5.19
N THR A 171 10.37 -18.40 5.46
CA THR A 171 10.88 -17.22 4.77
C THR A 171 12.40 -17.15 4.87
N LEU A 172 12.97 -17.30 6.07
CA LEU A 172 14.43 -17.24 6.28
C LEU A 172 15.18 -18.39 5.57
N LYS A 173 14.62 -19.60 5.53
CA LYS A 173 15.19 -20.72 4.77
C LYS A 173 15.19 -20.45 3.28
N LEU A 174 14.12 -19.87 2.75
CA LEU A 174 14.03 -19.49 1.34
C LEU A 174 15.05 -18.40 1.01
N TRP A 175 15.16 -17.37 1.85
CA TRP A 175 16.14 -16.29 1.70
C TRP A 175 17.56 -16.81 1.66
N GLY A 176 17.92 -17.75 2.55
CA GLY A 176 19.24 -18.38 2.53
C GLY A 176 19.57 -19.05 1.20
N ARG A 177 18.57 -19.65 0.53
CA ARG A 177 18.73 -20.28 -0.80
C ARG A 177 18.90 -19.25 -1.89
N VAL A 178 18.12 -18.16 -1.86
CA VAL A 178 18.24 -17.03 -2.79
C VAL A 178 19.63 -16.40 -2.67
N LEU A 179 20.02 -16.03 -1.45
CA LEU A 179 21.31 -15.39 -1.17
C LEU A 179 22.50 -16.26 -1.60
N ALA A 180 22.46 -17.56 -1.31
CA ALA A 180 23.52 -18.49 -1.70
C ALA A 180 23.70 -18.65 -3.22
N ARG A 181 22.70 -18.26 -4.02
CA ARG A 181 22.73 -18.35 -5.48
C ARG A 181 22.72 -16.99 -6.17
N LEU A 182 22.96 -15.90 -5.43
CA LEU A 182 23.11 -14.59 -6.03
C LEU A 182 24.25 -14.59 -7.05
N LYS A 183 23.92 -14.10 -8.24
CA LYS A 183 24.84 -13.83 -9.33
C LYS A 183 24.90 -12.33 -9.55
N HIS A 184 26.03 -11.87 -10.06
CA HIS A 184 26.27 -10.47 -10.33
C HIS A 184 27.01 -10.28 -11.65
N GLN A 185 26.65 -9.23 -12.38
CA GLN A 185 27.37 -8.74 -13.54
C GLN A 185 27.78 -7.27 -13.30
N TYR A 186 29.08 -7.04 -13.14
CA TYR A 186 29.64 -5.73 -12.77
C TYR A 186 29.34 -4.64 -13.81
N ASP A 187 29.52 -4.93 -15.10
CA ASP A 187 29.37 -3.93 -16.17
C ASP A 187 27.93 -3.38 -16.26
N SER A 188 26.95 -4.25 -16.05
CA SER A 188 25.53 -3.90 -16.10
C SER A 188 24.93 -3.56 -14.74
N ARG A 189 25.70 -3.69 -13.65
CA ARG A 189 25.22 -3.53 -12.26
C ARG A 189 23.96 -4.35 -11.99
N PHE A 190 23.97 -5.58 -12.49
CA PHE A 190 22.83 -6.49 -12.46
C PHE A 190 23.07 -7.60 -11.44
N VAL A 191 22.15 -7.75 -10.50
CA VAL A 191 22.14 -8.80 -9.48
C VAL A 191 20.91 -9.68 -9.69
N TRP A 192 21.07 -11.00 -9.67
CA TRP A 192 19.91 -11.88 -9.75
C TRP A 192 20.09 -13.21 -9.04
N SER A 193 18.98 -13.90 -8.82
CA SER A 193 18.95 -15.27 -8.32
C SER A 193 17.84 -16.06 -9.01
N LEU A 194 18.03 -17.38 -9.12
CA LEU A 194 17.05 -18.33 -9.63
C LEU A 194 16.54 -19.23 -8.51
N VAL A 195 15.22 -19.42 -8.45
CA VAL A 195 14.53 -20.19 -7.42
C VAL A 195 13.67 -21.28 -8.07
N GLY A 196 14.01 -22.54 -7.82
CA GLY A 196 13.25 -23.67 -8.34
C GLY A 196 12.05 -24.01 -7.46
N SER A 197 11.09 -24.74 -8.02
CA SER A 197 9.95 -25.30 -7.28
C SER A 197 10.38 -26.11 -6.03
N GLU A 198 11.51 -26.80 -6.11
CA GLU A 198 12.08 -27.55 -4.98
C GLU A 198 12.55 -26.67 -3.80
N ASP A 199 12.92 -25.41 -4.04
CA ASP A 199 13.37 -24.51 -2.99
C ASP A 199 12.21 -24.07 -2.11
N PHE A 200 11.06 -23.77 -2.72
CA PHE A 200 9.82 -23.51 -1.99
C PHE A 200 9.39 -24.73 -1.16
N ALA A 201 9.41 -25.92 -1.75
CA ALA A 201 9.06 -27.15 -1.06
C ALA A 201 9.99 -27.44 0.13
N LYS A 202 11.31 -27.28 -0.04
CA LYS A 202 12.30 -27.48 1.05
C LYS A 202 12.21 -26.41 2.13
N ALA A 203 11.82 -25.18 1.78
CA ALA A 203 11.65 -24.09 2.73
C ALA A 203 10.30 -24.16 3.47
N GLY A 204 9.26 -24.73 2.85
CA GLY A 204 7.88 -24.60 3.30
C GLY A 204 7.34 -23.18 3.09
N ALA A 205 7.79 -22.51 2.04
CA ALA A 205 7.53 -21.09 1.76
C ALA A 205 6.76 -20.91 0.44
N SER A 206 6.33 -19.69 0.16
CA SER A 206 5.59 -19.31 -1.05
C SER A 206 6.20 -18.08 -1.71
N GLU A 207 5.62 -17.62 -2.82
CA GLU A 207 6.15 -16.49 -3.59
C GLU A 207 6.16 -15.18 -2.82
N ILE A 208 5.18 -14.97 -1.92
CA ILE A 208 5.09 -13.75 -1.10
C ILE A 208 6.32 -13.60 -0.19
N ASP A 209 7.00 -14.71 0.14
CA ASP A 209 8.21 -14.71 0.93
C ASP A 209 9.43 -14.15 0.16
N LEU A 210 9.36 -14.04 -1.17
CA LEU A 210 10.43 -13.49 -2.01
C LEU A 210 10.45 -11.96 -2.05
N ILE A 211 9.32 -11.29 -1.80
CA ILE A 211 9.24 -9.82 -1.88
C ILE A 211 10.24 -9.18 -0.91
N GLY A 212 10.26 -9.64 0.33
CA GLY A 212 11.14 -9.02 1.32
C GLY A 212 12.64 -9.30 1.10
N ILE A 213 13.04 -10.37 0.39
CA ILE A 213 14.48 -10.56 0.07
C ILE A 213 14.90 -9.63 -1.06
N LEU A 214 13.98 -9.30 -1.98
CA LEU A 214 14.23 -8.27 -3.00
C LEU A 214 14.53 -6.91 -2.34
N ASP A 215 13.76 -6.54 -1.31
CA ASP A 215 14.02 -5.35 -0.50
C ASP A 215 15.39 -5.39 0.18
N GLU A 216 15.71 -6.51 0.82
CA GLU A 216 16.98 -6.68 1.52
C GLU A 216 18.18 -6.57 0.56
N ILE A 217 18.12 -7.19 -0.62
CA ILE A 217 19.17 -7.09 -1.65
C ILE A 217 19.29 -5.64 -2.13
N THR A 218 18.16 -4.95 -2.32
CA THR A 218 18.15 -3.55 -2.74
C THR A 218 18.87 -2.63 -1.77
N LEU A 219 18.64 -2.84 -0.48
CA LEU A 219 19.23 -2.03 0.57
C LEU A 219 20.70 -2.40 0.83
N SER A 220 21.04 -3.68 0.67
CA SER A 220 22.37 -4.21 1.00
C SER A 220 23.40 -4.09 -0.14
N VAL A 221 22.96 -3.93 -1.39
CA VAL A 221 23.84 -3.91 -2.58
C VAL A 221 23.67 -2.59 -3.35
N PRO A 222 24.26 -1.47 -2.88
CA PRO A 222 24.02 -0.13 -3.44
C PRO A 222 24.52 0.05 -4.88
N GLU A 223 25.48 -0.76 -5.32
CA GLU A 223 25.97 -0.78 -6.69
C GLU A 223 24.94 -1.36 -7.67
N ALA A 224 24.02 -2.21 -7.20
CA ALA A 224 23.01 -2.81 -8.06
C ALA A 224 22.03 -1.75 -8.59
N LYS A 225 21.81 -1.79 -9.91
CA LYS A 225 20.83 -0.95 -10.61
C LYS A 225 19.69 -1.77 -11.21
N ILE A 226 19.91 -3.06 -11.39
CA ILE A 226 18.89 -4.02 -11.81
C ILE A 226 18.97 -5.20 -10.86
N ILE A 227 17.85 -5.57 -10.26
CA ILE A 227 17.75 -6.70 -9.33
C ILE A 227 16.63 -7.61 -9.83
N ALA A 228 16.89 -8.91 -9.92
CA ALA A 228 15.86 -9.88 -10.30
C ALA A 228 15.86 -11.14 -9.41
N VAL A 229 14.69 -11.54 -8.97
CA VAL A 229 14.47 -12.88 -8.39
C VAL A 229 13.53 -13.62 -9.33
N VAL A 230 14.05 -14.60 -10.05
CA VAL A 230 13.32 -15.40 -11.02
C VAL A 230 12.95 -16.73 -10.39
N PHE A 231 11.70 -17.16 -10.53
CA PHE A 231 11.20 -18.34 -9.85
C PHE A 231 10.18 -19.14 -10.67
N GLU A 232 10.12 -20.43 -10.41
CA GLU A 232 9.12 -21.33 -11.01
C GLU A 232 7.80 -21.24 -10.23
N HIS A 233 6.78 -20.61 -10.83
CA HIS A 233 5.43 -20.48 -10.27
C HIS A 233 4.66 -21.80 -10.36
N ALA A 234 4.74 -22.43 -11.53
CA ALA A 234 4.14 -23.72 -11.83
C ALA A 234 5.01 -24.46 -12.86
N PRO A 235 4.79 -25.76 -13.11
CA PRO A 235 5.57 -26.49 -14.10
C PRO A 235 5.58 -25.77 -15.45
N LYS A 236 6.76 -25.36 -15.90
CA LYS A 236 6.99 -24.61 -17.14
C LYS A 236 6.43 -23.17 -17.17
N VAL A 237 6.05 -22.63 -16.02
CA VAL A 237 5.59 -21.24 -15.85
C VAL A 237 6.60 -20.52 -14.96
N ILE A 238 7.36 -19.60 -15.55
CA ILE A 238 8.41 -18.87 -14.86
C ILE A 238 7.97 -17.42 -14.66
N HIS A 239 7.99 -16.98 -13.41
CA HIS A 239 7.74 -15.60 -13.02
C HIS A 239 9.02 -14.96 -12.51
N GLY A 240 9.01 -13.65 -12.35
CA GLY A 240 10.09 -12.95 -11.67
C GLY A 240 9.64 -11.64 -11.07
N PHE A 241 10.30 -11.27 -9.97
CA PHE A 241 10.27 -9.93 -9.44
C PHE A 241 11.50 -9.17 -9.95
N LEU A 242 11.26 -8.01 -10.58
CA LEU A 242 12.32 -7.14 -11.10
C LEU A 242 12.23 -5.77 -10.45
N ARG A 243 13.39 -5.21 -10.12
CA ARG A 243 13.55 -3.85 -9.60
C ARG A 243 14.66 -3.12 -10.35
N ILE A 244 14.37 -1.89 -10.74
CA ILE A 244 15.26 -1.06 -11.56
C ILE A 244 15.47 0.29 -10.85
N ILE A 245 16.72 0.68 -10.66
CA ILE A 245 17.12 1.81 -9.81
C ILE A 245 18.14 2.68 -10.58
N PRO A 246 17.86 3.97 -10.86
CA PRO A 246 16.54 4.60 -10.78
C PRO A 246 15.58 3.95 -11.79
N PRO A 247 14.26 4.05 -11.60
CA PRO A 247 13.29 3.53 -12.55
C PRO A 247 13.60 4.06 -13.95
N LEU A 248 13.70 3.15 -14.92
CA LEU A 248 13.89 3.55 -16.32
C LEU A 248 12.58 4.15 -16.84
N PRO A 249 12.63 5.18 -17.71
CA PRO A 249 11.47 5.54 -18.52
C PRO A 249 11.03 4.27 -19.27
N ALA A 250 9.73 4.01 -19.34
CA ALA A 250 9.05 2.76 -19.74
C ALA A 250 9.47 2.08 -21.06
N ASN A 251 10.47 2.58 -21.77
CA ASN A 251 10.78 2.18 -23.13
C ASN A 251 11.92 1.14 -23.17
N GLY A 252 11.55 -0.16 -23.14
CA GLY A 252 12.47 -1.24 -23.49
C GLY A 252 11.98 -2.64 -23.09
N LEU A 253 12.09 -2.97 -21.79
CA LEU A 253 11.85 -4.32 -21.27
C LEU A 253 10.40 -4.79 -21.38
N GLU A 254 9.45 -3.85 -21.36
CA GLU A 254 8.01 -4.13 -21.33
C GLU A 254 7.52 -4.87 -22.59
N LYS A 255 8.24 -4.72 -23.71
CA LYS A 255 7.87 -5.39 -24.97
C LYS A 255 8.12 -6.89 -24.94
N ASP A 256 9.08 -7.32 -24.12
CA ASP A 256 9.57 -8.71 -24.09
C ASP A 256 9.09 -9.49 -22.85
N LEU A 257 8.36 -8.83 -21.95
CA LEU A 257 7.86 -9.36 -20.67
C LEU A 257 6.34 -9.20 -20.56
N ALA A 258 5.65 -10.27 -20.17
CA ALA A 258 4.25 -10.19 -19.79
C ALA A 258 4.17 -9.65 -18.35
N ILE A 259 3.79 -8.38 -18.20
CA ILE A 259 3.67 -7.72 -16.88
C ILE A 259 2.39 -8.22 -16.21
N LEU A 260 2.53 -8.80 -15.02
CA LEU A 260 1.42 -9.26 -14.18
C LEU A 260 1.00 -8.16 -13.21
N GLU A 261 1.98 -7.54 -12.53
CA GLU A 261 1.78 -6.45 -11.59
C GLU A 261 2.95 -5.46 -11.73
N LYS A 262 2.69 -4.16 -11.61
CA LYS A 262 3.72 -3.12 -11.74
C LYS A 262 3.47 -1.98 -10.77
N THR A 263 4.49 -1.66 -10.00
CA THR A 263 4.60 -0.42 -9.22
C THR A 263 5.71 0.45 -9.82
N GLU A 264 5.93 1.64 -9.25
CA GLU A 264 7.02 2.54 -9.65
C GLU A 264 8.41 1.87 -9.58
N HIS A 265 8.61 0.96 -8.62
CA HIS A 265 9.93 0.39 -8.33
C HIS A 265 10.01 -1.13 -8.48
N GLU A 266 8.89 -1.84 -8.59
CA GLU A 266 8.87 -3.29 -8.61
C GLU A 266 7.87 -3.83 -9.63
N TRP A 267 8.33 -4.77 -10.45
CA TRP A 267 7.53 -5.41 -11.49
C TRP A 267 7.46 -6.92 -11.21
N LYS A 268 6.25 -7.47 -11.18
CA LYS A 268 6.02 -8.91 -11.27
C LYS A 268 5.74 -9.25 -12.73
N VAL A 269 6.53 -10.15 -13.30
CA VAL A 269 6.43 -10.51 -14.72
C VAL A 269 6.34 -12.01 -14.90
N GLN A 270 5.80 -12.43 -16.04
CA GLN A 270 5.89 -13.78 -16.57
C GLN A 270 6.78 -13.81 -17.81
N PHE A 271 7.65 -14.81 -17.86
CA PHE A 271 8.54 -15.07 -18.99
C PHE A 271 7.89 -16.04 -19.99
N SER A 272 8.22 -15.90 -21.28
CA SER A 272 7.78 -16.82 -22.34
C SER A 272 8.50 -18.17 -22.30
N GLU A 273 9.71 -18.16 -21.74
CA GLU A 273 10.58 -19.31 -21.59
C GLU A 273 10.06 -20.25 -20.49
N LYS A 274 10.36 -21.53 -20.63
CA LYS A 274 9.74 -22.58 -19.80
C LYS A 274 10.67 -23.11 -18.72
N THR A 275 11.92 -22.70 -18.74
CA THR A 275 12.93 -23.14 -17.76
C THR A 275 13.70 -21.94 -17.20
N LEU A 276 14.17 -22.07 -15.96
CA LEU A 276 14.98 -21.05 -15.31
C LEU A 276 16.27 -20.73 -16.09
N THR A 277 16.88 -21.73 -16.74
CA THR A 277 18.09 -21.54 -17.54
C THR A 277 17.86 -20.75 -18.81
N GLU A 278 16.74 -21.00 -19.51
CA GLU A 278 16.34 -20.20 -20.68
C GLU A 278 16.03 -18.77 -20.28
N VAL A 279 15.28 -18.58 -19.18
CA VAL A 279 14.99 -17.23 -18.64
C VAL A 279 16.27 -16.50 -18.25
N GLU A 280 17.20 -17.18 -17.57
CA GLU A 280 18.48 -16.58 -17.21
C GLU A 280 19.25 -16.09 -18.44
N THR A 281 19.28 -16.88 -19.51
CA THR A 281 19.96 -16.51 -20.76
C THR A 281 19.32 -15.26 -21.36
N LYS A 282 17.99 -15.26 -21.52
CA LYS A 282 17.25 -14.11 -22.07
C LYS A 282 17.40 -12.86 -21.19
N LEU A 283 17.31 -13.00 -19.88
CA LEU A 283 17.43 -11.89 -18.95
C LEU A 283 18.80 -11.21 -19.04
N ASN A 284 19.87 -12.00 -19.19
CA ASN A 284 21.21 -11.46 -19.43
C ASN A 284 21.32 -10.73 -20.78
N GLU A 285 20.68 -11.21 -21.84
CA GLU A 285 20.63 -10.52 -23.14
C GLU A 285 19.87 -9.19 -23.06
N MET A 286 18.72 -9.19 -22.40
CA MET A 286 17.90 -7.99 -22.17
C MET A 286 18.64 -6.93 -21.35
N VAL A 287 19.36 -7.34 -20.30
CA VAL A 287 20.15 -6.42 -19.49
C VAL A 287 21.32 -5.83 -20.28
N LYS A 288 21.98 -6.63 -21.14
CA LYS A 288 23.06 -6.12 -22.01
C LYS A 288 22.56 -5.08 -23.01
N SER A 289 21.38 -5.30 -23.62
CA SER A 289 20.82 -4.33 -24.57
C SER A 289 20.45 -3.01 -23.90
N LEU A 290 19.93 -3.04 -22.66
CA LEU A 290 19.63 -1.83 -21.89
C LEU A 290 20.86 -0.98 -21.58
N VAL A 291 21.99 -1.63 -21.28
CA VAL A 291 23.24 -0.93 -20.94
C VAL A 291 23.92 -0.39 -22.18
N ALA A 292 23.78 -1.06 -23.34
CA ALA A 292 24.36 -0.63 -24.60
C ALA A 292 23.66 0.57 -25.26
N VAL A 293 22.44 0.92 -24.82
CA VAL A 293 21.64 2.05 -25.35
C VAL A 293 21.93 3.37 -24.59
N LYS A 294 22.81 3.35 -23.60
CA LYS A 294 23.33 4.55 -22.90
C LYS A 294 24.75 4.89 -23.34
#